data_AF-A0A3C0IMR9-F1
#
_entry.id   AF-A0A3C0IMR9-F1
#
_cell.length_a   1.000
_cell.length_b   1.000
_cell.length_c   1.000
_cell.angle_alpha   90.00
_cell.angle_beta   90.00
_cell.angle_gamma   90.00
#
_symmetry.space_group_name_H-M   'P 1'
#
loop_
_entity.id
_entity.type
_entity.pdbx_description
1 polymer ?
#
loop_
_entity_poly.entity_id
_entity_poly.type
_entity_poly.pdbx_seq_one_letter_code
_entity_poly.pdbx_strand_id
1 'polypeptide(L)' 'MGNVSLKHIGLLTSSRADFGIYLPLIRALYKTDWCNLEIIAFGTHLSKLHGYTLKEIQQQDITVSHTIDTMP' A
#
# COMPACT_ATOMS: atom_id res chain seq x y z
N MET A 1 -24.88 -18.53 9.77
CA MET A 1 -23.73 -17.96 9.05
C MET A 1 -22.89 -17.23 10.08
N GLY A 2 -21.62 -17.62 10.28
CA GLY A 2 -20.79 -17.04 11.34
C GLY A 2 -20.47 -15.57 11.05
N ASN A 3 -20.48 -14.72 12.08
CA ASN A 3 -20.05 -13.33 11.96
C ASN A 3 -18.57 -13.28 11.53
N VAL A 4 -18.31 -12.86 10.29
CA VAL A 4 -16.95 -12.55 9.85
C VAL A 4 -16.59 -11.18 10.41
N SER A 5 -15.69 -11.16 11.39
CA SER A 5 -15.14 -9.90 11.92
C SER A 5 -14.19 -9.31 10.88
N LEU A 6 -14.53 -8.11 10.41
CA LEU A 6 -13.67 -7.30 9.55
C LEU A 6 -12.29 -7.11 10.22
N LYS A 7 -11.22 -7.35 9.47
CA LYS A 7 -9.84 -7.19 9.92
C LYS A 7 -9.23 -5.96 9.28
N HIS A 8 -8.62 -5.12 10.10
CA HIS A 8 -7.84 -3.97 9.63
C HIS A 8 -6.40 -4.42 9.45
N ILE A 9 -5.87 -4.29 8.24
CA ILE A 9 -4.50 -4.66 7.91
C ILE A 9 -3.81 -3.42 7.35
N GLY A 10 -2.69 -3.03 7.97
CA GLY A 10 -1.79 -2.02 7.42
C GLY A 10 -0.66 -2.68 6.65
N LEU A 11 -0.51 -2.36 5.36
CA LEU A 11 0.60 -2.80 4.53
C LEU A 11 1.58 -1.65 4.32
N LEU A 12 2.81 -1.88 4.77
CA LEU A 12 3.91 -0.92 4.64
C LEU A 12 4.69 -1.19 3.36
N THR A 13 5.00 -0.15 2.59
CA THR A 13 5.86 -0.24 1.40
C THR A 13 6.85 0.93 1.40
N SER A 14 8.14 0.64 1.26
CA SER A 14 9.23 1.63 1.37
C SER A 14 9.81 2.06 0.03
N SER A 15 9.60 1.22 -0.99
CA SER A 15 10.16 1.41 -2.33
C SER A 15 9.36 0.66 -3.38
N ARG A 16 9.65 0.97 -4.66
CA ARG A 16 9.09 0.26 -5.81
C ARG A 16 9.35 -1.26 -5.76
N ALA A 17 10.45 -1.71 -5.16
CA ALA A 17 10.77 -3.13 -5.06
C ALA A 17 9.74 -3.86 -4.18
N ASP A 18 9.42 -3.30 -3.01
CA ASP A 18 8.40 -3.84 -2.10
C ASP A 18 7.02 -3.82 -2.78
N PHE A 19 6.64 -2.66 -3.32
CA PHE A 19 5.35 -2.47 -3.96
C PHE A 19 5.10 -3.45 -5.11
N GLY A 20 6.11 -3.66 -5.96
CA GLY A 20 6.01 -4.61 -7.07
C GLY A 20 5.73 -6.04 -6.60
N ILE A 21 6.34 -6.48 -5.50
CA ILE A 21 6.11 -7.80 -4.89
C ILE A 21 4.70 -7.88 -4.31
N TYR A 22 4.21 -6.80 -3.67
CA TYR A 22 2.90 -6.79 -3.02
C TYR A 22 1.72 -6.61 -3.96
N LEU A 23 1.92 -6.13 -5.18
CA LEU A 23 0.83 -5.80 -6.10
C LEU A 23 -0.20 -6.95 -6.30
N PRO A 24 0.19 -8.23 -6.48
CA PRO A 24 -0.77 -9.33 -6.56
C PRO A 24 -1.56 -9.54 -5.26
N LEU A 25 -0.90 -9.39 -4.10
CA LEU A 25 -1.52 -9.53 -2.78
C LEU A 25 -2.53 -8.40 -2.52
N ILE A 26 -2.15 -7.14 -2.79
CA ILE A 26 -3.04 -5.98 -2.64
C ILE A 26 -4.30 -6.17 -3.48
N ARG A 27 -4.15 -6.57 -4.74
CA ARG A 27 -5.28 -6.84 -5.65
C ARG A 27 -6.16 -7.99 -5.18
N ALA A 28 -5.59 -9.00 -4.51
CA ALA A 28 -6.37 -10.09 -3.95
C ALA A 28 -7.17 -9.61 -2.71
N LEU A 29 -6.55 -8.85 -1.82
CA LEU A 29 -7.17 -8.33 -0.60
C LEU A 29 -8.26 -7.29 -0.88
N TYR A 30 -8.10 -6.44 -1.91
CA TYR A 30 -9.14 -5.49 -2.33
C TYR A 30 -10.44 -6.17 -2.81
N LYS A 31 -10.40 -7.47 -3.11
CA LYS A 31 -11.57 -8.25 -3.57
C LYS A 31 -12.25 -9.01 -2.44
N THR A 32 -11.85 -8.83 -1.19
CA THR A 32 -12.41 -9.55 -0.06
C THR A 32 -13.20 -8.63 0.86
N ASP A 33 -14.32 -9.12 1.38
CA ASP A 33 -15.18 -8.35 2.28
C ASP A 33 -14.76 -8.47 3.76
N TRP A 34 -13.76 -9.32 4.06
CA TRP A 34 -13.29 -9.55 5.43
C TRP A 34 -12.10 -8.67 5.80
N CYS A 35 -11.49 -7.99 4.83
CA CYS A 35 -10.29 -7.18 5.01
C CYS A 35 -10.56 -5.72 4.68
N ASN A 36 -10.23 -4.83 5.61
CA ASN A 36 -10.03 -3.42 5.32
C ASN A 36 -8.52 -3.18 5.24
N LEU A 37 -8.00 -3.04 4.02
CA LEU A 37 -6.57 -2.88 3.75
C LEU A 37 -6.21 -1.39 3.65
N GLU A 38 -5.26 -0.96 4.46
CA GLU A 38 -4.69 0.38 4.42
C GLU A 38 -3.23 0.31 3.94
N ILE A 39 -2.87 1.16 2.98
CA ILE A 39 -1.51 1.23 2.43
C ILE A 39 -0.77 2.38 3.10
N ILE A 40 0.40 2.10 3.66
CA ILE A 40 1.29 3.07 4.30
C ILE A 40 2.57 3.15 3.45
N ALA A 41 2.69 4.23 2.66
CA ALA A 41 3.86 4.48 1.84
C ALA A 41 4.89 5.33 2.59
N PHE A 42 6.14 4.89 2.59
CA PHE A 42 7.24 5.59 3.25
C PHE A 42 8.55 5.45 2.46
N GLY A 43 9.65 5.94 3.00
CA GLY A 43 10.97 5.83 2.39
C GLY A 43 11.04 6.44 0.99
N THR A 44 11.64 5.72 0.05
CA THR A 44 11.96 6.23 -1.29
C THR A 44 10.73 6.56 -2.14
N HIS A 45 9.53 6.08 -1.80
CA HIS A 45 8.30 6.46 -2.50
C HIS A 45 8.04 7.97 -2.48
N LEU A 46 8.42 8.63 -1.38
CA LEU A 46 8.21 10.07 -1.16
C LEU A 46 9.40 10.92 -1.64
N SER A 47 10.51 10.28 -2.03
CA SER A 47 11.70 10.98 -2.50
C SER A 47 11.52 11.48 -3.93
N LYS A 48 11.51 12.81 -4.09
CA LYS A 48 11.51 13.45 -5.42
C LYS A 48 12.81 13.20 -6.20
N LEU A 49 13.92 12.97 -5.48
CA LEU A 49 15.22 12.69 -6.07
C LEU A 49 15.30 11.28 -6.66
N HIS A 50 14.48 10.35 -6.17
CA HIS A 50 14.54 8.92 -6.51
C HIS A 50 13.32 8.48 -7.35
N GLY A 51 12.69 9.42 -8.07
CA GLY A 51 11.60 9.15 -9.01
C GLY A 51 10.19 9.40 -8.47
N TYR A 52 10.00 9.64 -7.17
CA TYR A 52 8.70 9.90 -6.54
C TYR A 52 7.65 8.83 -6.89
N THR A 53 7.99 7.58 -6.58
CA THR A 53 7.23 6.40 -7.01
C THR A 53 5.88 6.23 -6.29
N LEU A 54 5.51 7.15 -5.39
CA LEU A 54 4.13 7.28 -4.89
C LEU A 54 3.11 7.38 -6.03
N LYS A 55 3.46 8.08 -7.11
CA LYS A 55 2.60 8.20 -8.30
C LYS A 55 2.37 6.86 -9.00
N GLU A 56 3.37 5.99 -9.00
CA GLU A 56 3.26 4.66 -9.61
C GLU A 56 2.22 3.79 -8.86
N ILE A 57 2.12 3.94 -7.53
CA ILE A 57 1.10 3.27 -6.72
C ILE A 57 -0.30 3.77 -7.12
N GLN A 58 -0.46 5.10 -7.19
CA GLN A 58 -1.74 5.74 -7.54
C GLN A 58 -2.21 5.37 -8.96
N GLN A 59 -1.27 5.20 -9.90
CA GLN A 59 -1.57 4.75 -11.27
C GLN A 59 -2.07 3.30 -11.35
N GLN A 60 -1.96 2.51 -10.28
CA GLN A 60 -2.54 1.17 -10.18
C GLN A 60 -3.96 1.17 -9.58
N ASP A 61 -4.59 2.33 -9.45
CA ASP A 61 -5.88 2.52 -8.76
C ASP A 61 -5.85 2.06 -7.29
N ILE A 62 -4.67 2.14 -6.66
CA ILE A 62 -4.44 1.80 -5.26
C ILE A 62 -4.39 3.09 -4.45
N THR A 63 -5.24 3.17 -3.41
CA THR A 63 -5.26 4.31 -2.50
C THR A 63 -4.17 4.17 -1.45
N VAL A 64 -3.34 5.20 -1.29
CA VAL A 64 -2.38 5.31 -0.19
C VAL A 64 -3.05 6.01 0.98
N SER A 65 -3.38 5.24 2.03
CA SER A 65 -4.06 5.74 3.23
C SER A 65 -3.17 6.69 4.03
N HIS A 66 -1.87 6.40 4.09
CA HIS A 66 -0.91 7.17 4.88
C HIS A 66 0.42 7.31 4.16
N THR A 67 1.05 8.47 4.32
CA THR A 67 2.43 8.72 3.90
C THR A 67 3.27 9.13 5.10
N ILE A 68 4.44 8.52 5.28
CA ILE A 68 5.38 8.88 6.35
C ILE A 68 6.71 9.25 5.71
N ASP A 69 7.16 10.49 5.92
CA ASP A 69 8.50 10.90 5.49
C ASP A 69 9.54 10.37 6.47
N THR A 70 10.43 9.53 5.97
CA THR A 70 11.47 8.84 6.75
C THR A 70 12.84 8.96 6.09
N MET A 71 12.96 9.73 5.01
CA MET A 71 14.24 9.93 4.32
C MET A 71 15.06 11.00 5.07
N PRO A 72 16.38 10.80 5.26
CA PRO A 72 17.26 11.79 5.87
C PRO A 72 17.39 13.09 5.06
#